data_AF-A0A7J4SXL0-F1
#
_entry.id   AF-A0A7J4SXL0-F1
#
_cell.length_a   1.000
_cell.length_b   1.000
_cell.length_c   1.000
_cell.angle_alpha   90.00
_cell.angle_beta   90.00
_cell.angle_gamma   90.00
#
_symmetry.space_group_name_H-M   'P 1'
#
loop_
_entity.id
_entity.type
_entity.pdbx_description
1 polymer ?
#
loop_
_entity_poly.entity_id
_entity_poly.type
_entity_poly.pdbx_seq_one_letter_code
_entity_poly.pdbx_strand_id
1 'polypeptide(L)'
;ISLLWLGENGIAYSFLESSVFSSDPTQINEIRPPLWFTPVTGTLVAAHMLMPIAWSIREVQLKEDQENPFPYFLPMVWFVLAIWAVLPSASWLPLIACMFGLLNAWVRGDINLIPMLSVGLMFSFMIGFASGDYFRDSEIFGFSMLVSGIAIYLLWVANKNGILQMNVIDEERLEKIMPYTLDTQLRFLAIASLLLSFYVVNGMGMLVGSAWVTYEAIQKGDKVSILFLPLVDGLAAMNLIYQFDVGPSAMQNFLAGGIFFLEGAAMIYLSSKTDAVYDSKVFEWKDDDEFFQYIEYMGFSGVVAALGGVMLAFGANDQTELALFLTATILTALAITGFDKTQAEVRWRRGLGVFGSVLTLFILFLYNIENDGEILFRGLTLVSIGMLALGYGFLYMNRRSSYNIHDVEIPQVFDTAVPKLKPTPVQDQEDEQDDEDEEDLELE
;
A
#
# COMPACT_ATOMS: atom_id res chain seq x y z
N ILE A 1 -12.71 2.72 -0.99
CA ILE A 1 -12.07 1.77 -0.05
C ILE A 1 -13.12 1.44 0.99
N SER A 2 -13.53 0.18 1.11
CA SER A 2 -14.76 -0.16 1.83
C SER A 2 -14.64 0.14 3.32
N LEU A 3 -15.67 0.78 3.86
CA LEU A 3 -15.94 1.02 5.28
C LEU A 3 -16.09 -0.28 6.11
N LEU A 4 -15.74 -1.46 5.56
CA LEU A 4 -15.79 -2.75 6.26
C LEU A 4 -14.89 -2.80 7.51
N TRP A 5 -13.87 -1.94 7.59
CA TRP A 5 -13.02 -1.84 8.77
C TRP A 5 -13.71 -1.15 9.96
N LEU A 6 -14.63 -0.22 9.69
CA LEU A 6 -15.29 0.67 10.66
C LEU A 6 -16.78 0.38 10.86
N GLY A 7 -17.39 -0.48 10.04
CA GLY A 7 -18.79 -0.88 10.21
C GLY A 7 -19.01 -1.65 11.51
N GLU A 8 -20.26 -1.78 11.92
CA GLU A 8 -20.72 -2.44 13.17
C GLU A 8 -20.31 -3.93 13.31
N ASN A 9 -19.57 -4.49 12.35
CA ASN A 9 -18.97 -5.83 12.40
C ASN A 9 -17.49 -5.85 11.95
N GLY A 10 -16.83 -4.69 11.94
CA GLY A 10 -15.45 -4.53 11.51
C GLY A 10 -14.45 -5.12 12.52
N ILE A 11 -13.24 -5.42 12.04
CA ILE A 11 -12.15 -5.92 12.89
C ILE A 11 -11.80 -4.89 13.99
N ALA A 12 -11.89 -3.59 13.70
CA ALA A 12 -11.69 -2.54 14.69
C ALA A 12 -12.84 -2.50 15.71
N TYR A 13 -14.09 -2.60 15.26
CA TYR A 13 -15.27 -2.65 16.15
C TYR A 13 -15.18 -3.83 17.13
N SER A 14 -14.94 -5.05 16.62
CA SER A 14 -14.76 -6.25 17.45
C SER A 14 -13.53 -6.21 18.38
N PHE A 15 -12.45 -5.51 18.00
CA PHE A 15 -11.29 -5.30 18.87
C PHE A 15 -11.60 -4.30 20.00
N LEU A 16 -12.35 -3.23 19.69
CA LEU A 16 -12.73 -2.17 20.63
C LEU A 16 -13.85 -2.59 21.58
N GLU A 17 -14.78 -3.44 21.12
CA GLU A 17 -15.88 -4.01 21.92
C GLU A 17 -15.41 -5.18 22.83
N SER A 18 -14.13 -5.56 22.76
CA SER A 18 -13.57 -6.56 23.67
C SER A 18 -13.70 -6.08 25.13
N SER A 19 -14.03 -7.02 26.03
CA SER A 19 -14.31 -6.77 27.46
C SER A 19 -13.17 -6.12 28.26
N VAL A 20 -12.01 -5.90 27.63
CA VAL A 20 -10.85 -5.21 28.21
C VAL A 20 -10.95 -3.69 28.05
N PHE A 21 -11.69 -3.19 27.06
CA PHE A 21 -11.77 -1.76 26.72
C PHE A 21 -13.18 -1.16 26.79
N SER A 22 -14.20 -1.95 27.15
CA SER A 22 -15.59 -1.49 27.23
C SER A 22 -15.80 -0.41 28.29
N SER A 23 -16.62 0.60 27.98
CA SER A 23 -16.90 1.80 28.78
C SER A 23 -18.20 1.72 29.60
N ASP A 24 -18.77 0.52 29.81
CA ASP A 24 -20.05 0.37 30.53
C ASP A 24 -19.91 0.87 32.00
N PRO A 25 -20.66 1.92 32.40
CA PRO A 25 -20.63 2.47 33.76
C PRO A 25 -20.99 1.45 34.85
N THR A 26 -21.75 0.41 34.49
CA THR A 26 -22.10 -0.67 35.41
C THR A 26 -20.95 -1.66 35.63
N GLN A 27 -19.99 -1.70 34.71
CA GLN A 27 -18.74 -2.46 34.80
C GLN A 27 -17.56 -1.65 35.37
N ILE A 28 -17.68 -0.32 35.55
CA ILE A 28 -16.65 0.51 36.20
C ILE A 28 -16.39 0.05 37.64
N ASN A 29 -17.38 -0.56 38.30
CA ASN A 29 -17.18 -1.21 39.61
C ASN A 29 -16.53 -2.61 39.53
N GLU A 30 -16.42 -3.19 38.33
CA GLU A 30 -15.91 -4.55 38.10
C GLU A 30 -14.58 -4.62 37.32
N ILE A 31 -14.12 -3.56 36.66
CA ILE A 31 -12.71 -3.43 36.25
C ILE A 31 -11.89 -3.15 37.51
N ARG A 32 -11.70 -4.19 38.33
CA ARG A 32 -10.78 -4.14 39.46
C ARG A 32 -9.42 -3.73 38.89
N PRO A 33 -8.77 -2.68 39.40
CA PRO A 33 -7.39 -2.41 39.06
C PRO A 33 -6.58 -3.70 39.29
N PRO A 34 -5.62 -4.04 38.43
CA PRO A 34 -4.83 -5.23 38.65
C PRO A 34 -4.20 -5.12 40.04
N LEU A 35 -4.28 -6.20 40.83
CA LEU A 35 -3.56 -6.32 42.10
C LEU A 35 -4.02 -5.39 43.24
N TRP A 36 -5.32 -5.07 43.37
CA TRP A 36 -5.89 -4.37 44.54
C TRP A 36 -5.34 -2.95 44.80
N PHE A 37 -4.73 -2.30 43.80
CA PHE A 37 -4.28 -0.92 43.96
C PHE A 37 -5.47 0.03 44.08
N THR A 38 -5.48 0.86 45.11
CA THR A 38 -6.32 2.06 45.17
C THR A 38 -5.64 3.17 44.35
N PRO A 39 -6.36 4.21 43.89
CA PRO A 39 -5.74 5.34 43.21
C PRO A 39 -4.59 5.98 44.00
N VAL A 40 -4.71 6.02 45.33
CA VAL A 40 -3.67 6.53 46.24
C VAL A 40 -2.43 5.63 46.25
N THR A 41 -2.62 4.32 46.40
CA THR A 41 -1.49 3.37 46.42
C THR A 41 -0.84 3.23 45.04
N GLY A 42 -1.61 3.30 43.96
CA GLY A 42 -1.11 3.39 42.59
C GLY A 42 -0.24 4.64 42.37
N THR A 43 -0.67 5.81 42.85
CA THR A 43 0.12 7.05 42.76
C THR A 43 1.47 6.93 43.49
N LEU A 44 1.47 6.36 44.69
CA LEU A 44 2.69 6.15 45.48
C LEU A 44 3.65 5.16 44.82
N VAL A 45 3.14 4.05 44.27
CA VAL A 45 3.97 3.08 43.56
C VAL A 45 4.51 3.67 42.25
N ALA A 46 3.70 4.40 41.50
CA ALA A 46 4.15 5.09 40.29
C ALA A 46 5.28 6.09 40.60
N ALA A 47 5.12 6.90 41.65
CA ALA A 47 6.16 7.82 42.10
C ALA A 47 7.43 7.09 42.56
N HIS A 48 7.29 5.96 43.27
CA HIS A 48 8.43 5.16 43.71
C HIS A 48 9.18 4.52 42.54
N MET A 49 8.47 4.00 41.54
CA MET A 49 9.06 3.34 40.37
C MET A 49 9.71 4.33 39.39
N LEU A 50 9.36 5.62 39.43
CA LEU A 50 10.08 6.66 38.68
C LEU A 50 11.54 6.83 39.14
N MET A 51 11.84 6.62 40.43
CA MET A 51 13.20 6.75 40.98
C MET A 51 14.22 5.78 40.34
N PRO A 52 14.02 4.44 40.35
CA PRO A 52 14.95 3.52 39.71
C PRO A 52 15.00 3.71 38.20
N ILE A 53 13.90 4.13 37.55
CA ILE A 53 13.92 4.46 36.12
C ILE A 53 14.82 5.68 35.86
N ALA A 54 14.66 6.77 36.61
CA ALA A 54 15.47 7.97 36.48
C ALA A 54 16.96 7.71 36.74
N TRP A 55 17.28 6.87 37.73
CA TRP A 55 18.66 6.48 38.01
C TRP A 55 19.24 5.59 36.90
N SER A 56 18.48 4.60 36.40
CA SER A 56 18.92 3.78 35.26
C SER A 56 19.19 4.62 34.00
N ILE A 57 18.40 5.66 33.77
CA ILE A 57 18.58 6.61 32.67
C ILE A 57 19.88 7.39 32.85
N ARG A 58 20.11 7.90 34.07
CA ARG A 58 21.31 8.68 34.39
C ARG A 58 22.58 7.84 34.22
N GLU A 59 22.55 6.57 34.60
CA GLU A 59 23.67 5.64 34.41
C GLU A 59 24.03 5.49 32.93
N VAL A 60 23.04 5.25 32.06
CA VAL A 60 23.26 5.13 30.60
C VAL A 60 23.89 6.40 30.03
N GLN A 61 23.49 7.58 30.52
CA GLN A 61 24.03 8.86 30.06
C GLN A 61 25.45 9.15 30.55
N LEU A 62 25.82 8.69 31.75
CA LEU A 62 27.14 8.97 32.36
C LEU A 62 28.25 8.03 31.84
N LYS A 63 27.92 6.99 31.08
CA LYS A 63 28.87 5.99 30.55
C LYS A 63 29.73 5.34 31.63
N GLU A 64 29.21 5.23 32.85
CA GLU A 64 29.89 4.48 33.91
C GLU A 64 29.59 2.99 33.72
N ASP A 65 30.60 2.21 33.36
CA ASP A 65 30.53 0.74 33.47
C ASP A 65 30.45 0.38 34.95
N GLN A 66 29.23 0.17 35.45
CA GLN A 66 28.99 -0.30 36.80
C GLN A 66 28.68 -1.80 36.80
N GLU A 67 29.26 -2.51 37.79
CA GLU A 67 29.06 -3.95 37.99
C GLU A 67 27.60 -4.34 38.30
N ASN A 68 26.74 -3.37 38.66
CA ASN A 68 25.33 -3.63 38.99
C ASN A 68 24.41 -2.49 38.50
N PRO A 69 23.99 -2.49 37.23
CA PRO A 69 23.12 -1.45 36.67
C PRO A 69 21.73 -1.47 37.31
N PHE A 70 21.10 -0.29 37.48
CA PHE A 70 19.73 -0.25 38.00
C PHE A 70 18.76 -1.02 37.08
N PRO A 71 17.88 -1.87 37.66
CA PRO A 71 16.89 -2.58 36.86
C PRO A 71 15.91 -1.59 36.24
N TYR A 72 15.78 -1.63 34.92
CA TYR A 72 14.92 -0.69 34.19
C TYR A 72 13.55 -1.29 33.83
N PHE A 73 13.56 -2.49 33.24
CA PHE A 73 12.35 -3.09 32.67
C PHE A 73 11.29 -3.39 33.73
N LEU A 74 11.71 -3.93 34.88
CA LEU A 74 10.80 -4.32 35.93
C LEU A 74 10.10 -3.10 36.58
N PRO A 75 10.81 -2.01 36.96
CA PRO A 75 10.14 -0.78 37.39
C PRO A 75 9.23 -0.15 36.34
N MET A 76 9.56 -0.25 35.05
CA MET A 76 8.72 0.27 33.97
C MET A 76 7.37 -0.48 33.89
N VAL A 77 7.38 -1.81 34.00
CA VAL A 77 6.15 -2.61 34.08
C VAL A 77 5.30 -2.21 35.29
N TRP A 78 5.94 -2.09 36.47
CA TRP A 78 5.24 -1.68 37.68
C TRP A 78 4.70 -0.25 37.62
N PHE A 79 5.40 0.65 36.93
CA PHE A 79 4.96 2.01 36.70
C PHE A 79 3.68 2.06 35.84
N VAL A 80 3.63 1.31 34.73
CA VAL A 80 2.44 1.23 33.87
C VAL A 80 1.26 0.61 34.62
N LEU A 81 1.49 -0.47 35.38
CA LEU A 81 0.45 -1.10 36.22
C LEU A 81 -0.06 -0.15 37.31
N ALA A 82 0.82 0.64 37.90
CA ALA A 82 0.46 1.61 38.93
C ALA A 82 -0.34 2.79 38.35
N ILE A 83 -0.02 3.25 37.15
CA ILE A 83 -0.80 4.27 36.43
C ILE A 83 -2.20 3.76 36.10
N TRP A 84 -2.35 2.48 35.73
CA TRP A 84 -3.66 1.91 35.47
C TRP A 84 -4.63 2.11 36.65
N ALA A 85 -4.15 1.97 37.88
CA ALA A 85 -4.96 2.15 39.08
C ALA A 85 -5.35 3.61 39.36
N VAL A 86 -4.69 4.58 38.72
CA VAL A 86 -4.97 6.02 38.84
C VAL A 86 -5.92 6.51 37.75
N LEU A 87 -5.95 5.84 36.59
CA LEU A 87 -6.74 6.27 35.45
C LEU A 87 -8.23 6.01 35.64
N PRO A 88 -9.09 6.93 35.18
CA PRO A 88 -10.54 6.72 35.17
C PRO A 88 -10.96 5.65 34.15
N SER A 89 -10.18 5.39 33.10
CA SER A 89 -10.42 4.31 32.13
C SER A 89 -9.13 3.66 31.65
N ALA A 90 -9.19 2.36 31.35
CA ALA A 90 -8.05 1.57 30.89
C ALA A 90 -7.66 1.85 29.42
N SER A 91 -8.57 2.44 28.64
CA SER A 91 -8.42 2.72 27.22
C SER A 91 -7.28 3.70 26.87
N TRP A 92 -6.92 4.60 27.78
CA TRP A 92 -5.81 5.55 27.60
C TRP A 92 -4.45 5.01 28.05
N LEU A 93 -4.42 3.82 28.66
CA LEU A 93 -3.19 3.23 29.16
C LEU A 93 -2.16 2.96 28.05
N PRO A 94 -2.52 2.42 26.87
CA PRO A 94 -1.59 2.26 25.76
C PRO A 94 -0.96 3.60 25.33
N LEU A 95 -1.73 4.69 25.35
CA LEU A 95 -1.23 6.02 24.98
C LEU A 95 -0.16 6.49 25.97
N ILE A 96 -0.41 6.34 27.26
CA ILE A 96 0.55 6.74 28.30
C ILE A 96 1.81 5.88 28.22
N ALA A 97 1.67 4.57 27.99
CA ALA A 97 2.80 3.68 27.79
C ALA A 97 3.62 4.08 26.55
N CYS A 98 2.99 4.42 25.42
CA CYS A 98 3.68 4.89 24.23
C CYS A 98 4.38 6.23 24.44
N MET A 99 3.72 7.21 25.08
CA MET A 99 4.32 8.51 25.40
C MET A 99 5.53 8.36 26.33
N PHE A 100 5.41 7.53 27.35
CA PHE A 100 6.53 7.23 28.25
C PHE A 100 7.66 6.50 27.51
N GLY A 101 7.32 5.53 26.67
CA GLY A 101 8.26 4.81 25.82
C GLY A 101 9.04 5.75 24.89
N LEU A 102 8.36 6.73 24.27
CA LEU A 102 8.99 7.72 23.38
C LEU A 102 9.96 8.62 24.13
N LEU A 103 9.54 9.17 25.27
CA LEU A 103 10.42 9.98 26.12
C LEU A 103 11.62 9.17 26.59
N ASN A 104 11.41 7.92 27.00
CA ASN A 104 12.49 7.06 27.44
C ASN A 104 13.45 6.68 26.31
N ALA A 105 12.94 6.36 25.12
CA ALA A 105 13.74 6.06 23.94
C ALA A 105 14.62 7.27 23.55
N TRP A 106 14.05 8.47 23.60
CA TRP A 106 14.80 9.71 23.37
C TRP A 106 15.87 9.95 24.43
N VAL A 107 15.54 9.78 25.70
CA VAL A 107 16.46 10.06 26.81
C VAL A 107 17.64 9.06 26.87
N ARG A 108 17.40 7.81 26.47
CA ARG A 108 18.44 6.76 26.39
C ARG A 108 19.25 6.78 25.09
N GLY A 109 18.78 7.50 24.07
CA GLY A 109 19.42 7.49 22.75
C GLY A 109 19.05 6.29 21.86
N ASP A 110 18.08 5.46 22.26
CA ASP A 110 17.56 4.33 21.48
C ASP A 110 16.52 4.83 20.45
N ILE A 111 16.98 5.68 19.53
CA ILE A 111 16.12 6.36 18.56
C ILE A 111 15.46 5.41 17.54
N ASN A 112 15.95 4.18 17.42
CA ASN A 112 15.40 3.13 16.58
C ASN A 112 13.99 2.70 17.01
N LEU A 113 13.62 2.89 18.27
CA LEU A 113 12.29 2.54 18.78
C LEU A 113 11.24 3.61 18.46
N ILE A 114 11.64 4.85 18.17
CA ILE A 114 10.74 5.98 17.98
C ILE A 114 9.74 5.75 16.83
N PRO A 115 10.14 5.24 15.64
CA PRO A 115 9.19 4.96 14.55
C PRO A 115 8.16 3.90 14.92
N MET A 116 8.59 2.81 15.58
CA MET A 116 7.68 1.75 16.03
C MET A 116 6.69 2.27 17.07
N LEU A 117 7.17 3.06 18.04
CA LEU A 117 6.32 3.69 19.06
C LEU A 117 5.37 4.74 18.47
N SER A 118 5.75 5.37 17.37
CA SER A 118 4.89 6.29 16.62
C SER A 118 3.72 5.56 15.95
N VAL A 119 3.93 4.35 15.43
CA VAL A 119 2.83 3.47 15.00
C VAL A 119 1.98 3.05 16.20
N GLY A 120 2.62 2.73 17.33
CA GLY A 120 1.93 2.46 18.60
C GLY A 120 1.04 3.60 19.08
N LEU A 121 1.46 4.86 18.87
CA LEU A 121 0.63 6.04 19.17
C LEU A 121 -0.65 6.07 18.33
N MET A 122 -0.60 5.72 17.05
CA MET A 122 -1.79 5.69 16.18
C MET A 122 -2.86 4.75 16.76
N PHE A 123 -2.48 3.52 17.08
CA PHE A 123 -3.38 2.54 17.69
C PHE A 123 -3.85 2.97 19.08
N SER A 124 -2.97 3.59 19.87
CA SER A 124 -3.30 4.07 21.20
C SER A 124 -4.36 5.18 21.18
N PHE A 125 -4.28 6.11 20.23
CA PHE A 125 -5.31 7.12 20.03
C PHE A 125 -6.63 6.52 19.53
N MET A 126 -6.57 5.47 18.70
CA MET A 126 -7.77 4.75 18.27
C MET A 126 -8.51 4.10 19.43
N ILE A 127 -7.79 3.42 20.32
CA ILE A 127 -8.36 2.81 21.53
C ILE A 127 -8.88 3.88 22.50
N GLY A 128 -8.12 4.95 22.71
CA GLY A 128 -8.50 6.05 23.61
C GLY A 128 -9.79 6.75 23.16
N PHE A 129 -9.87 7.15 21.89
CA PHE A 129 -11.04 7.82 21.35
C PHE A 129 -12.26 6.91 21.24
N ALA A 130 -12.08 5.62 20.95
CA ALA A 130 -13.18 4.66 20.90
C ALA A 130 -13.88 4.43 22.24
N SER A 131 -13.16 4.57 23.35
CA SER A 131 -13.77 4.45 24.68
C SER A 131 -14.56 5.69 25.12
N GLY A 132 -14.33 6.82 24.45
CA GLY A 132 -14.91 8.10 24.82
C GLY A 132 -16.17 8.37 24.00
N ASP A 133 -17.25 8.79 24.65
CA ASP A 133 -18.53 9.13 24.02
C ASP A 133 -18.50 10.50 23.30
N TYR A 134 -17.31 10.93 22.85
CA TYR A 134 -17.04 12.27 22.32
C TYR A 134 -17.08 12.34 20.79
N PHE A 135 -16.85 11.21 20.11
CA PHE A 135 -16.73 11.14 18.65
C PHE A 135 -17.68 10.08 18.09
N ARG A 136 -18.19 10.30 16.89
CA ARG A 136 -18.98 9.29 16.18
C ARG A 136 -18.04 8.18 15.67
N ASP A 137 -18.53 6.95 15.54
CA ASP A 137 -17.72 5.81 15.11
C ASP A 137 -16.97 6.05 13.78
N SER A 138 -17.60 6.76 12.86
CA SER A 138 -17.02 7.15 11.57
C SER A 138 -15.87 8.17 11.68
N GLU A 139 -15.79 8.92 12.78
CA GLU A 139 -14.84 10.02 13.00
C GLU A 139 -13.63 9.59 13.84
N ILE A 140 -13.76 8.52 14.65
CA ILE A 140 -12.70 8.02 15.54
C ILE A 140 -11.41 7.83 14.76
N PHE A 141 -11.46 7.09 13.64
CA PHE A 141 -10.28 6.80 12.83
C PHE A 141 -9.62 8.08 12.30
N GLY A 142 -10.41 9.01 11.78
CA GLY A 142 -9.89 10.28 11.24
C GLY A 142 -9.23 11.13 12.32
N PHE A 143 -9.82 11.24 13.52
CA PHE A 143 -9.24 11.97 14.65
C PHE A 143 -7.98 11.30 15.20
N SER A 144 -7.97 9.96 15.30
CA SER A 144 -6.78 9.22 15.72
C SER A 144 -5.61 9.46 14.77
N MET A 145 -5.86 9.42 13.46
CA MET A 145 -4.86 9.67 12.43
C MET A 145 -4.41 11.15 12.41
N LEU A 146 -5.32 12.10 12.62
CA LEU A 146 -4.98 13.52 12.70
C LEU A 146 -4.06 13.83 13.89
N VAL A 147 -4.45 13.41 15.09
CA VAL A 147 -3.71 13.72 16.32
C VAL A 147 -2.36 13.00 16.35
N SER A 148 -2.33 11.73 15.91
CA SER A 148 -1.06 11.01 15.77
C SER A 148 -0.18 11.66 14.71
N GLY A 149 -0.72 12.09 13.57
CA GLY A 149 0.06 12.78 12.54
C GLY A 149 0.67 14.10 13.01
N ILE A 150 -0.05 14.89 13.79
CA ILE A 150 0.49 16.10 14.42
C ILE A 150 1.61 15.74 15.41
N ALA A 151 1.40 14.73 16.27
CA ALA A 151 2.42 14.31 17.23
C ALA A 151 3.70 13.80 16.54
N ILE A 152 3.56 13.00 15.49
CA ILE A 152 4.68 12.45 14.71
C ILE A 152 5.38 13.55 13.91
N TYR A 153 4.64 14.53 13.39
CA TYR A 153 5.20 15.73 12.78
C TYR A 153 6.09 16.51 13.75
N LEU A 154 5.66 16.69 15.00
CA LEU A 154 6.47 17.34 16.03
C LEU A 154 7.75 16.56 16.33
N LEU A 155 7.67 15.22 16.37
CA LEU A 155 8.86 14.36 16.50
C LEU A 155 9.80 14.50 15.30
N TRP A 156 9.26 14.58 14.08
CA TRP A 156 10.06 14.82 12.88
C TRP A 156 10.77 16.18 12.92
N VAL A 157 10.09 17.26 13.32
CA VAL A 157 10.69 18.59 13.50
C VAL A 157 11.78 18.54 14.59
N ALA A 158 11.54 17.83 15.69
CA ALA A 158 12.53 17.64 16.73
C ALA A 158 13.77 16.89 16.22
N ASN A 159 13.59 15.89 15.36
CA ASN A 159 14.71 15.19 14.70
C ASN A 159 15.50 16.13 13.79
N LYS A 160 14.81 16.89 12.94
CA LYS A 160 15.43 17.83 11.98
C LYS A 160 16.26 18.91 12.67
N ASN A 161 15.83 19.34 13.86
CA ASN A 161 16.56 20.30 14.69
C ASN A 161 17.68 19.66 15.54
N GLY A 162 17.94 18.36 15.38
CA GLY A 162 18.98 17.63 16.13
C GLY A 162 18.61 17.29 17.58
N ILE A 163 17.40 17.61 18.04
CA ILE A 163 16.97 17.39 19.43
C ILE A 163 16.91 15.88 19.73
N LEU A 164 16.35 15.07 18.81
CA LEU A 164 16.27 13.62 19.00
C LEU A 164 17.64 12.93 18.95
N GLN A 165 18.61 13.53 18.26
CA GLN A 165 19.97 13.00 18.11
C GLN A 165 20.88 13.38 19.28
N MET A 166 20.49 14.35 20.13
CA MET A 166 21.34 14.89 21.20
C MET A 166 21.80 13.84 22.22
N ASN A 167 21.01 12.78 22.44
CA ASN A 167 21.30 11.73 23.41
C ASN A 167 21.82 10.43 22.77
N VAL A 168 22.09 10.43 21.45
CA VAL A 168 22.57 9.24 20.75
C VAL A 168 24.03 8.99 21.12
N ILE A 169 24.31 7.78 21.63
CA ILE A 169 25.65 7.41 22.13
C ILE A 169 26.48 6.66 21.07
N ASP A 170 25.82 5.90 20.18
CA ASP A 170 26.45 5.00 19.21
C ASP A 170 25.73 5.08 17.84
N GLU A 171 26.21 5.98 16.99
CA GLU A 171 25.65 6.23 15.65
C GLU A 171 25.91 5.07 14.68
N GLU A 172 27.06 4.40 14.80
CA GLU A 172 27.47 3.31 13.88
C GLU A 172 26.59 2.05 14.08
N ARG A 173 26.25 1.74 15.34
CA ARG A 173 25.26 0.69 15.65
C ARG A 173 23.88 1.05 15.11
N LEU A 174 23.48 2.31 15.21
CA LEU A 174 22.17 2.78 14.76
C LEU A 174 22.01 2.71 13.24
N GLU A 175 23.06 3.07 12.49
CA GLU A 175 23.08 2.98 11.03
C GLU A 175 22.97 1.53 10.55
N LYS A 176 23.52 0.57 11.29
CA LYS A 176 23.42 -0.86 10.97
C LYS A 176 22.04 -1.47 11.26
N ILE A 177 21.34 -0.96 12.28
CA ILE A 177 20.03 -1.50 12.72
C ILE A 177 18.87 -0.87 11.94
N MET A 178 19.01 0.38 11.49
CA MET A 178 17.94 1.09 10.79
C MET A 178 18.13 1.02 9.27
N PRO A 179 17.21 0.39 8.52
CA PRO A 179 17.30 0.32 7.06
C PRO A 179 17.09 1.67 6.36
N TYR A 180 16.44 2.61 7.05
CA TYR A 180 16.17 3.96 6.58
C TYR A 180 16.46 4.96 7.69
N THR A 181 16.84 6.19 7.32
CA THR A 181 17.10 7.25 8.29
C THR A 181 15.85 7.58 9.10
N LEU A 182 16.04 7.96 10.37
CA LEU A 182 14.94 8.35 11.26
C LEU A 182 14.11 9.50 10.68
N ASP A 183 14.76 10.45 9.99
CA ASP A 183 14.09 11.53 9.26
C ASP A 183 13.08 10.98 8.25
N THR A 184 13.51 10.03 7.40
CA THR A 184 12.66 9.45 6.36
C THR A 184 11.47 8.70 6.95
N GLN A 185 11.71 7.91 8.00
CA GLN A 185 10.66 7.11 8.65
C GLN A 185 9.60 7.99 9.31
N LEU A 186 10.01 9.00 10.10
CA LEU A 186 9.08 9.91 10.77
C LEU A 186 8.32 10.79 9.77
N ARG A 187 9.01 11.25 8.72
CA ARG A 187 8.40 12.05 7.65
C ARG A 187 7.33 11.27 6.90
N PHE A 188 7.66 10.05 6.47
CA PHE A 188 6.70 9.16 5.82
C PHE A 188 5.50 8.87 6.72
N LEU A 189 5.73 8.56 7.99
CA LEU A 189 4.67 8.24 8.92
C LEU A 189 3.75 9.43 9.25
N ALA A 190 4.33 10.64 9.37
CA ALA A 190 3.57 11.89 9.54
C ALA A 190 2.71 12.20 8.31
N ILE A 191 3.26 12.06 7.11
CA ILE A 191 2.51 12.23 5.86
C ILE A 191 1.39 11.20 5.76
N ALA A 192 1.68 9.93 6.01
CA ALA A 192 0.70 8.85 5.91
C ALA A 192 -0.46 9.02 6.90
N SER A 193 -0.18 9.37 8.16
CA SER A 193 -1.22 9.68 9.15
C SER A 193 -2.07 10.87 8.76
N LEU A 194 -1.45 11.96 8.28
CA LEU A 194 -2.19 13.13 7.81
C LEU A 194 -3.07 12.79 6.61
N LEU A 195 -2.58 12.03 5.64
CA LEU A 195 -3.40 11.57 4.50
C LEU A 195 -4.56 10.65 4.93
N LEU A 196 -4.36 9.81 5.95
CA LEU A 196 -5.38 8.91 6.49
C LEU A 196 -6.42 9.60 7.39
N SER A 197 -6.24 10.90 7.69
CA SER A 197 -7.17 11.69 8.54
C SER A 197 -8.42 12.18 7.80
N PHE A 198 -9.05 11.29 7.03
CA PHE A 198 -10.25 11.60 6.24
C PHE A 198 -11.43 12.03 7.12
N TYR A 199 -12.33 12.87 6.58
CA TYR A 199 -13.63 13.24 7.17
C TYR A 199 -13.58 13.94 8.54
N VAL A 200 -12.44 14.51 8.93
CA VAL A 200 -12.24 15.10 10.25
C VAL A 200 -11.64 16.52 10.15
N VAL A 201 -12.13 17.43 10.99
CA VAL A 201 -11.79 18.87 11.01
C VAL A 201 -11.73 19.49 9.60
N ASN A 202 -12.84 19.38 8.87
CA ASN A 202 -12.97 19.84 7.49
C ASN A 202 -11.95 19.23 6.50
N GLY A 203 -11.36 18.09 6.84
CA GLY A 203 -10.37 17.46 5.98
C GLY A 203 -9.00 18.12 5.98
N MET A 204 -8.72 19.04 6.92
CA MET A 204 -7.48 19.81 6.92
C MET A 204 -6.22 18.94 7.04
N GLY A 205 -6.26 17.86 7.84
CA GLY A 205 -5.09 16.99 7.99
C GLY A 205 -4.68 16.38 6.65
N MET A 206 -5.66 15.92 5.89
CA MET A 206 -5.45 15.40 4.55
C MET A 206 -4.95 16.45 3.56
N LEU A 207 -5.49 17.67 3.58
CA LEU A 207 -5.02 18.76 2.71
C LEU A 207 -3.57 19.14 3.03
N VAL A 208 -3.20 19.15 4.31
CA VAL A 208 -1.82 19.42 4.73
C VAL A 208 -0.91 18.27 4.30
N GLY A 209 -1.35 17.02 4.48
CA GLY A 209 -0.63 15.84 4.02
C GLY A 209 -0.41 15.84 2.50
N SER A 210 -1.46 16.14 1.72
CA SER A 210 -1.36 16.19 0.25
C SER A 210 -0.46 17.33 -0.22
N ALA A 211 -0.65 18.54 0.30
CA ALA A 211 0.22 19.67 -0.02
C ALA A 211 1.69 19.39 0.30
N TRP A 212 1.96 18.69 1.42
CA TRP A 212 3.32 18.29 1.79
C TRP A 212 3.89 17.26 0.82
N VAL A 213 3.15 16.19 0.47
CA VAL A 213 3.60 15.23 -0.56
C VAL A 213 3.89 15.92 -1.88
N THR A 214 2.99 16.80 -2.33
CA THR A 214 3.15 17.54 -3.58
C THR A 214 4.36 18.46 -3.54
N TYR A 215 4.62 19.12 -2.41
CA TYR A 215 5.83 19.91 -2.20
C TYR A 215 7.10 19.05 -2.26
N GLU A 216 7.12 17.87 -1.62
CA GLU A 216 8.28 16.98 -1.65
C GLU A 216 8.52 16.43 -3.06
N ALA A 217 7.47 15.98 -3.73
CA ALA A 217 7.49 15.53 -5.11
C ALA A 217 8.10 16.58 -6.06
N ILE A 218 7.66 17.84 -5.96
CA ILE A 218 8.06 18.91 -6.88
C ILE A 218 9.43 19.50 -6.53
N GLN A 219 9.72 19.80 -5.26
CA GLN A 219 10.99 20.46 -4.89
C GLN A 219 12.16 19.49 -4.74
N LYS A 220 11.93 18.28 -4.22
CA LYS A 220 13.01 17.31 -4.01
C LYS A 220 13.24 16.43 -5.24
N GLY A 221 12.38 16.55 -6.27
CA GLY A 221 12.46 15.75 -7.49
C GLY A 221 12.35 14.25 -7.23
N ASP A 222 11.68 13.87 -6.14
CA ASP A 222 11.52 12.47 -5.78
C ASP A 222 10.56 11.81 -6.77
N LYS A 223 11.16 11.11 -7.73
CA LYS A 223 10.47 10.41 -8.83
C LYS A 223 9.33 9.56 -8.30
N VAL A 224 9.55 8.82 -7.21
CA VAL A 224 8.56 7.88 -6.65
C VAL A 224 7.34 8.59 -6.10
N SER A 225 7.53 9.74 -5.46
CA SER A 225 6.43 10.52 -4.86
C SER A 225 5.44 11.05 -5.90
N ILE A 226 5.91 11.38 -7.11
CA ILE A 226 5.06 11.85 -8.22
C ILE A 226 4.14 10.76 -8.75
N LEU A 227 4.56 9.50 -8.65
CA LEU A 227 3.73 8.37 -9.03
C LEU A 227 2.47 8.26 -8.14
N PHE A 228 2.51 8.77 -6.91
CA PHE A 228 1.39 8.72 -5.98
C PHE A 228 0.48 9.96 -6.05
N LEU A 229 0.85 11.01 -6.81
CA LEU A 229 0.07 12.25 -6.90
C LEU A 229 -1.40 12.04 -7.30
N PRO A 230 -1.75 11.24 -8.33
CA PRO A 230 -3.16 11.02 -8.67
C PRO A 230 -3.97 10.39 -7.53
N LEU A 231 -3.30 9.59 -6.71
CA LEU A 231 -3.94 8.96 -5.57
C LEU A 231 -4.13 9.97 -4.43
N VAL A 232 -3.13 10.80 -4.18
CA VAL A 232 -3.14 11.83 -3.13
C VAL A 232 -4.13 12.96 -3.47
N ASP A 233 -4.09 13.48 -4.69
CA ASP A 233 -4.94 14.56 -5.17
C ASP A 233 -6.40 14.10 -5.31
N GLY A 234 -6.64 12.93 -5.92
CA GLY A 234 -7.96 12.32 -5.99
C GLY A 234 -8.59 12.06 -4.62
N LEU A 235 -7.82 11.55 -3.66
CA LEU A 235 -8.29 11.37 -2.29
C LEU A 235 -8.58 12.73 -1.62
N ALA A 236 -7.73 13.75 -1.82
CA ALA A 236 -7.90 15.06 -1.22
C ALA A 236 -9.14 15.78 -1.78
N ALA A 237 -9.35 15.71 -3.08
CA ALA A 237 -10.53 16.25 -3.74
C ALA A 237 -11.81 15.54 -3.29
N MET A 238 -11.77 14.22 -3.18
CA MET A 238 -12.87 13.42 -2.64
C MET A 238 -13.27 13.91 -1.25
N ASN A 239 -12.30 14.08 -0.35
CA ASN A 239 -12.52 14.56 1.01
C ASN A 239 -13.12 15.98 1.05
N LEU A 240 -12.69 16.89 0.15
CA LEU A 240 -13.33 18.21 0.01
C LEU A 240 -14.78 18.10 -0.50
N ILE A 241 -15.05 17.26 -1.49
CA ILE A 241 -16.38 17.08 -2.08
C ILE A 241 -17.38 16.59 -1.04
N TYR A 242 -17.00 15.59 -0.24
CA TYR A 242 -17.85 15.10 0.85
C TYR A 242 -18.00 16.13 1.97
N GLN A 243 -16.93 16.86 2.32
CA GLN A 243 -16.99 17.84 3.39
C GLN A 243 -17.87 19.04 3.06
N PHE A 244 -17.83 19.50 1.82
CA PHE A 244 -18.65 20.61 1.34
C PHE A 244 -20.08 20.17 0.97
N ASP A 245 -20.41 18.90 1.17
CA ASP A 245 -21.71 18.30 0.84
C ASP A 245 -22.18 18.69 -0.56
N VAL A 246 -21.29 18.54 -1.55
CA VAL A 246 -21.53 19.00 -2.93
C VAL A 246 -22.53 18.06 -3.60
N GLY A 247 -23.81 18.35 -3.38
CA GLY A 247 -24.92 17.58 -3.92
C GLY A 247 -25.13 16.23 -3.24
N PRO A 248 -26.01 15.38 -3.78
CA PRO A 248 -26.30 14.06 -3.21
C PRO A 248 -25.08 13.13 -3.20
N SER A 249 -25.07 12.12 -2.32
CA SER A 249 -23.98 11.14 -2.21
C SER A 249 -23.55 10.51 -3.54
N ALA A 250 -24.51 10.22 -4.43
CA ALA A 250 -24.22 9.69 -5.75
C ALA A 250 -23.41 10.64 -6.63
N MET A 251 -23.72 11.95 -6.55
CA MET A 251 -22.97 12.99 -7.25
C MET A 251 -21.58 13.18 -6.65
N GLN A 252 -21.44 13.09 -5.33
CA GLN A 252 -20.15 13.18 -4.65
C GLN A 252 -19.21 12.04 -5.08
N ASN A 253 -19.71 10.80 -5.06
CA ASN A 253 -19.01 9.61 -5.54
C ASN A 253 -18.62 9.76 -7.03
N PHE A 254 -19.54 10.22 -7.86
CA PHE A 254 -19.28 10.41 -9.29
C PHE A 254 -18.20 11.46 -9.55
N LEU A 255 -18.26 12.62 -8.87
CA LEU A 255 -17.28 13.68 -9.01
C LEU A 255 -15.89 13.25 -8.53
N ALA A 256 -15.81 12.63 -7.34
CA ALA A 256 -14.58 12.10 -6.80
C ALA A 256 -13.96 11.05 -7.73
N GLY A 257 -14.76 10.08 -8.20
CA GLY A 257 -14.30 9.04 -9.12
C GLY A 257 -13.89 9.59 -10.48
N GLY A 258 -14.55 10.64 -10.96
CA GLY A 258 -14.18 11.36 -12.17
C GLY A 258 -12.81 12.04 -12.08
N ILE A 259 -12.46 12.62 -10.93
CA ILE A 259 -11.13 13.22 -10.71
C ILE A 259 -10.04 12.15 -10.79
N PHE A 260 -10.20 11.03 -10.07
CA PHE A 260 -9.30 9.88 -10.16
C PHE A 260 -9.14 9.36 -11.59
N PHE A 261 -10.24 9.30 -12.34
CA PHE A 261 -10.20 8.86 -13.74
C PHE A 261 -9.44 9.82 -14.64
N LEU A 262 -9.68 11.13 -14.52
CA LEU A 262 -9.01 12.15 -15.32
C LEU A 262 -7.51 12.24 -15.02
N GLU A 263 -7.14 12.22 -13.74
CA GLU A 263 -5.73 12.23 -13.32
C GLU A 263 -5.01 10.93 -13.73
N GLY A 264 -5.67 9.78 -13.58
CA GLY A 264 -5.17 8.50 -14.06
C GLY A 264 -4.96 8.48 -15.58
N ALA A 265 -5.94 9.00 -16.35
CA ALA A 265 -5.84 9.13 -17.80
C ALA A 265 -4.72 10.10 -18.21
N ALA A 266 -4.53 11.20 -17.49
CA ALA A 266 -3.44 12.14 -17.74
C ALA A 266 -2.06 11.48 -17.51
N MET A 267 -1.90 10.68 -16.45
CA MET A 267 -0.67 9.93 -16.20
C MET A 267 -0.40 8.85 -17.26
N ILE A 268 -1.44 8.15 -17.71
CA ILE A 268 -1.30 7.21 -18.84
C ILE A 268 -0.86 7.95 -20.10
N TYR A 269 -1.46 9.12 -20.39
CA TYR A 269 -1.08 9.95 -21.53
C TYR A 269 0.37 10.44 -21.43
N LEU A 270 0.79 10.96 -20.27
CA LEU A 270 2.17 11.39 -20.03
C LEU A 270 3.16 10.22 -20.18
N SER A 271 2.81 9.03 -19.68
CA SER A 271 3.64 7.82 -19.84
C SER A 271 3.83 7.42 -21.32
N SER A 272 2.91 7.83 -22.21
CA SER A 272 3.04 7.58 -23.65
C SER A 272 3.91 8.62 -24.38
N LYS A 273 4.24 9.74 -23.73
CA LYS A 273 5.05 10.85 -24.26
C LYS A 273 6.45 10.80 -23.67
N THR A 274 7.18 9.73 -23.95
CA THR A 274 8.54 9.46 -23.45
C THR A 274 9.47 10.65 -23.65
N ASP A 275 9.53 11.20 -24.87
CA ASP A 275 10.48 12.27 -25.22
C ASP A 275 10.24 13.54 -24.39
N ALA A 276 8.98 13.90 -24.15
CA ALA A 276 8.63 15.10 -23.38
C ALA A 276 8.93 14.97 -21.88
N VAL A 277 8.84 13.75 -21.33
CA VAL A 277 9.16 13.46 -19.93
C VAL A 277 10.67 13.34 -19.75
N TYR A 278 11.37 12.73 -20.70
CA TYR A 278 12.83 12.61 -20.71
C TYR A 278 13.50 13.99 -20.75
N ASP A 279 13.03 14.87 -21.64
CA ASP A 279 13.55 16.24 -21.80
C ASP A 279 13.06 17.23 -20.73
N SER A 280 12.21 16.78 -19.80
CA SER A 280 11.71 17.64 -18.74
C SER A 280 12.85 17.96 -17.76
N LYS A 281 13.13 19.27 -17.57
CA LYS A 281 14.11 19.75 -16.57
C LYS A 281 13.72 19.48 -15.12
N VAL A 282 12.61 18.79 -14.90
CA VAL A 282 12.07 18.44 -13.58
C VAL A 282 12.80 17.22 -13.01
N PHE A 283 13.39 16.38 -13.86
CA PHE A 283 14.06 15.15 -13.44
C PHE A 283 15.49 15.05 -13.98
N GLU A 284 16.39 14.57 -13.14
CA GLU A 284 17.71 14.09 -13.55
C GLU A 284 17.68 12.56 -13.60
N TRP A 285 18.04 11.98 -14.75
CA TRP A 285 18.11 10.53 -14.96
C TRP A 285 19.55 10.06 -14.80
N LYS A 286 19.78 8.98 -14.04
CA LYS A 286 21.11 8.39 -13.91
C LYS A 286 21.47 7.58 -15.15
N ASP A 287 20.49 6.86 -15.68
CA ASP A 287 20.57 6.05 -16.89
C ASP A 287 19.20 5.96 -17.58
N ASP A 288 19.20 5.42 -18.80
CA ASP A 288 17.98 5.24 -19.59
C ASP A 288 17.07 4.16 -18.99
N ASP A 289 17.64 3.16 -18.31
CA ASP A 289 16.89 2.07 -17.66
C ASP A 289 16.02 2.59 -16.50
N GLU A 290 16.55 3.49 -15.65
CA GLU A 290 15.80 4.17 -14.59
C GLU A 290 14.65 5.00 -15.16
N PHE A 291 14.88 5.66 -16.30
CA PHE A 291 13.84 6.42 -16.99
C PHE A 291 12.72 5.51 -17.52
N PHE A 292 13.05 4.42 -18.22
CA PHE A 292 12.04 3.50 -18.74
C PHE A 292 11.25 2.84 -17.60
N GLN A 293 11.91 2.44 -16.52
CA GLN A 293 11.25 1.90 -15.34
C GLN A 293 10.29 2.92 -14.70
N TYR A 294 10.68 4.20 -14.65
CA TYR A 294 9.83 5.27 -14.15
C TYR A 294 8.58 5.50 -15.02
N ILE A 295 8.74 5.53 -16.35
CA ILE A 295 7.63 5.65 -17.30
C ILE A 295 6.65 4.47 -17.16
N GLU A 296 7.17 3.26 -16.97
CA GLU A 296 6.34 2.09 -16.72
C GLU A 296 5.52 2.23 -15.43
N TYR A 297 6.14 2.68 -14.34
CA TYR A 297 5.43 2.91 -13.08
C TYR A 297 4.44 4.06 -13.14
N MET A 298 4.72 5.10 -13.93
CA MET A 298 3.78 6.20 -14.20
C MET A 298 2.53 5.68 -14.90
N GLY A 299 2.71 4.88 -15.95
CA GLY A 299 1.59 4.24 -16.65
C GLY A 299 0.82 3.28 -15.75
N PHE A 300 1.51 2.51 -14.90
CA PHE A 300 0.89 1.60 -13.94
C PHE A 300 0.04 2.35 -12.90
N SER A 301 0.61 3.40 -12.29
CA SER A 301 -0.12 4.24 -11.33
C SER A 301 -1.35 4.88 -11.97
N GLY A 302 -1.21 5.41 -13.19
CA GLY A 302 -2.33 5.99 -13.93
C GLY A 302 -3.46 5.00 -14.18
N VAL A 303 -3.15 3.74 -14.52
CA VAL A 303 -4.15 2.67 -14.65
C VAL A 303 -4.83 2.39 -13.32
N VAL A 304 -4.08 2.25 -12.22
CA VAL A 304 -4.64 1.98 -10.90
C VAL A 304 -5.58 3.11 -10.46
N ALA A 305 -5.17 4.37 -10.66
CA ALA A 305 -6.00 5.55 -10.36
C ALA A 305 -7.28 5.56 -11.21
N ALA A 306 -7.17 5.30 -12.52
CA ALA A 306 -8.33 5.29 -13.41
C ALA A 306 -9.35 4.18 -13.06
N LEU A 307 -8.86 2.98 -12.75
CA LEU A 307 -9.71 1.87 -12.30
C LEU A 307 -10.36 2.17 -10.94
N GLY A 308 -9.59 2.72 -10.01
CA GLY A 308 -10.11 3.19 -8.72
C GLY A 308 -11.21 4.24 -8.89
N GLY A 309 -11.03 5.18 -9.82
CA GLY A 309 -12.02 6.20 -10.16
C GLY A 309 -13.32 5.63 -10.70
N VAL A 310 -13.27 4.65 -11.62
CA VAL A 310 -14.47 3.97 -12.15
C VAL A 310 -15.22 3.23 -11.04
N MET A 311 -14.50 2.50 -10.19
CA MET A 311 -15.10 1.78 -9.07
C MET A 311 -15.74 2.73 -8.05
N LEU A 312 -15.14 3.90 -7.84
CA LEU A 312 -15.68 4.90 -6.92
C LEU A 312 -16.89 5.64 -7.53
N ALA A 313 -16.85 5.98 -8.81
CA ALA A 313 -17.92 6.71 -9.50
C ALA A 313 -19.19 5.88 -9.71
N PHE A 314 -19.06 4.58 -9.96
CA PHE A 314 -20.19 3.72 -10.31
C PHE A 314 -20.43 2.62 -9.28
N GLY A 315 -19.37 2.00 -8.75
CA GLY A 315 -19.49 0.91 -7.78
C GLY A 315 -20.05 1.37 -6.42
N ALA A 316 -19.72 2.58 -5.99
CA ALA A 316 -20.28 3.16 -4.75
C ALA A 316 -21.72 3.68 -4.90
N ASN A 317 -22.28 3.63 -6.12
CA ASN A 317 -23.59 4.16 -6.49
C ASN A 317 -24.58 3.05 -6.87
N ASP A 318 -24.39 1.84 -6.35
CA ASP A 318 -25.17 0.65 -6.69
C ASP A 318 -25.17 0.28 -8.19
N GLN A 319 -24.19 0.80 -8.95
CA GLN A 319 -23.97 0.48 -10.37
C GLN A 319 -22.73 -0.40 -10.55
N THR A 320 -22.59 -1.41 -9.69
CA THR A 320 -21.45 -2.33 -9.67
C THR A 320 -21.27 -3.08 -10.98
N GLU A 321 -22.37 -3.45 -11.65
CA GLU A 321 -22.33 -4.10 -12.97
C GLU A 321 -21.62 -3.24 -14.02
N LEU A 322 -21.99 -1.96 -14.08
CA LEU A 322 -21.41 -1.00 -15.01
C LEU A 322 -19.96 -0.68 -14.64
N ALA A 323 -19.64 -0.58 -13.34
CA ALA A 323 -18.28 -0.37 -12.85
C ALA A 323 -17.33 -1.52 -13.27
N LEU A 324 -17.77 -2.76 -13.08
CA LEU A 324 -17.01 -3.96 -13.47
C LEU A 324 -16.88 -4.07 -15.00
N PHE A 325 -17.94 -3.76 -15.75
CA PHE A 325 -17.89 -3.75 -17.21
C PHE A 325 -16.90 -2.71 -17.76
N LEU A 326 -16.92 -1.48 -17.24
CA LEU A 326 -15.97 -0.43 -17.63
C LEU A 326 -14.54 -0.78 -17.23
N THR A 327 -14.35 -1.36 -16.05
CA THR A 327 -13.05 -1.86 -15.58
C THR A 327 -12.48 -2.92 -16.52
N ALA A 328 -13.30 -3.90 -16.92
CA ALA A 328 -12.91 -4.91 -17.91
C ALA A 328 -12.56 -4.30 -19.27
N THR A 329 -13.31 -3.28 -19.70
CA THR A 329 -13.06 -2.55 -20.94
C THR A 329 -11.71 -1.83 -20.92
N ILE A 330 -11.40 -1.11 -19.83
CA ILE A 330 -10.11 -0.43 -19.65
C ILE A 330 -8.95 -1.42 -19.62
N LEU A 331 -9.11 -2.55 -18.91
CA LEU A 331 -8.10 -3.61 -18.88
C LEU A 331 -7.89 -4.27 -20.24
N THR A 332 -8.96 -4.39 -21.05
CA THR A 332 -8.85 -4.87 -22.44
C THR A 332 -8.08 -3.88 -23.31
N ALA A 333 -8.37 -2.58 -23.20
CA ALA A 333 -7.61 -1.55 -23.90
C ALA A 333 -6.12 -1.57 -23.49
N LEU A 334 -5.84 -1.72 -22.20
CA LEU A 334 -4.48 -1.91 -21.67
C LEU A 334 -3.80 -3.14 -22.28
N ALA A 335 -4.50 -4.28 -22.35
CA ALA A 335 -3.99 -5.50 -22.96
C ALA A 335 -3.56 -5.26 -24.41
N ILE A 336 -4.42 -4.60 -25.20
CA ILE A 336 -4.15 -4.27 -26.61
C ILE A 336 -2.89 -3.41 -26.74
N THR A 337 -2.73 -2.36 -25.91
CA THR A 337 -1.51 -1.54 -25.94
C THR A 337 -0.25 -2.34 -25.60
N GLY A 338 -0.36 -3.35 -24.71
CA GLY A 338 0.75 -4.24 -24.38
C GLY A 338 1.17 -5.20 -25.51
N PHE A 339 0.32 -5.39 -26.53
CA PHE A 339 0.64 -6.18 -27.73
C PHE A 339 1.15 -5.31 -28.90
N ASP A 340 1.12 -3.99 -28.79
CA ASP A 340 1.66 -3.10 -29.81
C ASP A 340 3.19 -3.18 -29.89
N LYS A 341 3.74 -3.05 -31.10
CA LYS A 341 5.18 -3.18 -31.38
C LYS A 341 6.01 -2.09 -30.71
N THR A 342 5.44 -0.90 -30.53
CA THR A 342 6.13 0.26 -29.94
C THR A 342 6.25 0.19 -28.42
N GLN A 343 5.41 -0.60 -27.76
CA GLN A 343 5.35 -0.73 -26.29
C GLN A 343 5.47 -2.19 -25.83
N ALA A 344 5.99 -3.07 -26.71
CA ALA A 344 6.04 -4.52 -26.51
C ALA A 344 7.00 -4.96 -25.39
N GLU A 345 7.90 -4.10 -24.95
CA GLU A 345 8.87 -4.34 -23.89
C GLU A 345 8.21 -4.35 -22.50
N VAL A 346 7.12 -3.60 -22.34
CA VAL A 346 6.37 -3.46 -21.09
C VAL A 346 5.48 -4.68 -20.83
N ARG A 347 6.05 -5.73 -20.22
CA ARG A 347 5.39 -7.04 -20.04
C ARG A 347 4.15 -7.01 -19.14
N TRP A 348 4.10 -6.11 -18.16
CA TRP A 348 3.03 -6.08 -17.17
C TRP A 348 1.67 -5.67 -17.76
N ARG A 349 1.64 -4.81 -18.79
CA ARG A 349 0.39 -4.37 -19.46
C ARG A 349 -0.37 -5.54 -20.09
N ARG A 350 0.37 -6.50 -20.65
CA ARG A 350 -0.21 -7.75 -21.18
C ARG A 350 -0.71 -8.65 -20.07
N GLY A 351 0.10 -8.88 -19.04
CA GLY A 351 -0.30 -9.74 -17.92
C GLY A 351 -1.53 -9.20 -17.21
N LEU A 352 -1.46 -7.97 -16.72
CA LEU A 352 -2.55 -7.31 -16.00
C LEU A 352 -3.78 -7.12 -16.89
N GLY A 353 -3.61 -6.66 -18.13
CA GLY A 353 -4.73 -6.41 -19.04
C GLY A 353 -5.47 -7.69 -19.43
N VAL A 354 -4.75 -8.73 -19.90
CA VAL A 354 -5.34 -9.98 -20.38
C VAL A 354 -6.02 -10.74 -19.23
N PHE A 355 -5.28 -11.02 -18.15
CA PHE A 355 -5.82 -11.79 -17.04
C PHE A 355 -6.81 -10.97 -16.23
N GLY A 356 -6.54 -9.67 -16.05
CA GLY A 356 -7.43 -8.76 -15.34
C GLY A 356 -8.77 -8.60 -16.03
N SER A 357 -8.82 -8.35 -17.35
CA SER A 357 -10.10 -8.17 -18.06
C SER A 357 -10.96 -9.44 -17.99
N VAL A 358 -10.34 -10.62 -18.14
CA VAL A 358 -11.03 -11.91 -18.04
C VAL A 358 -11.54 -12.14 -16.61
N LEU A 359 -10.70 -11.88 -15.61
CA LEU A 359 -11.06 -12.02 -14.21
C LEU A 359 -12.19 -11.06 -13.82
N THR A 360 -12.14 -9.79 -14.23
CA THR A 360 -13.19 -8.81 -13.93
C THR A 360 -14.52 -9.20 -14.57
N LEU A 361 -14.53 -9.71 -15.81
CA LEU A 361 -15.76 -10.22 -16.42
C LEU A 361 -16.26 -11.50 -15.74
N PHE A 362 -15.36 -12.34 -15.24
CA PHE A 362 -15.75 -13.50 -14.45
C PHE A 362 -16.39 -13.08 -13.12
N ILE A 363 -15.84 -12.07 -12.44
CA ILE A 363 -16.43 -11.47 -11.24
C ILE A 363 -17.80 -10.86 -11.57
N LEU A 364 -17.93 -10.14 -12.68
CA LEU A 364 -19.21 -9.62 -13.16
C LEU A 364 -20.22 -10.75 -13.39
N PHE A 365 -19.80 -11.88 -13.98
CA PHE A 365 -20.64 -13.05 -14.16
C PHE A 365 -21.12 -13.66 -12.83
N LEU A 366 -20.24 -13.78 -11.84
CA LEU A 366 -20.59 -14.25 -10.49
C LEU A 366 -21.54 -13.29 -9.78
N TYR A 367 -21.26 -11.98 -9.86
CA TYR A 367 -22.11 -10.94 -9.29
C TYR A 367 -23.55 -11.00 -9.83
N ASN A 368 -23.69 -11.23 -11.13
CA ASN A 368 -25.00 -11.41 -11.77
C ASN A 368 -25.71 -12.71 -11.36
N ILE A 369 -24.98 -13.75 -10.93
CA ILE A 369 -25.58 -14.97 -10.39
C ILE A 369 -26.14 -14.72 -9.00
N GLU A 370 -25.38 -14.03 -8.16
CA GLU A 370 -25.71 -13.80 -6.76
C GLU A 370 -26.90 -12.84 -6.58
N ASN A 371 -27.04 -11.86 -7.48
CA ASN A 371 -28.07 -10.82 -7.39
C ASN A 371 -29.29 -11.06 -8.30
N ASP A 372 -29.54 -12.31 -8.74
CA ASP A 372 -30.63 -12.67 -9.67
C ASP A 372 -30.66 -11.78 -10.93
N GLY A 373 -29.49 -11.45 -11.47
CA GLY A 373 -29.34 -10.59 -12.64
C GLY A 373 -30.00 -11.17 -13.89
N GLU A 374 -30.33 -10.30 -14.85
CA GLU A 374 -31.01 -10.71 -16.07
C GLU A 374 -30.25 -11.83 -16.81
N ILE A 375 -30.98 -12.88 -17.21
CA ILE A 375 -30.44 -14.04 -17.94
C ILE A 375 -29.67 -13.60 -19.20
N LEU A 376 -30.14 -12.53 -19.86
CA LEU A 376 -29.50 -11.95 -21.03
C LEU A 376 -28.10 -11.39 -20.71
N PHE A 377 -27.98 -10.60 -19.64
CA PHE A 377 -26.73 -9.94 -19.25
C PHE A 377 -25.70 -10.95 -18.75
N ARG A 378 -26.16 -11.98 -18.02
CA ARG A 378 -25.32 -13.14 -17.64
C ARG A 378 -24.80 -13.90 -18.85
N GLY A 379 -25.65 -14.17 -19.84
CA GLY A 379 -25.28 -14.83 -21.09
C GLY A 379 -24.29 -14.01 -21.92
N LEU A 380 -24.53 -12.70 -22.04
CA LEU A 380 -23.65 -11.77 -22.76
C LEU A 380 -22.27 -11.70 -22.11
N THR A 381 -22.20 -11.65 -20.78
CA THR A 381 -20.94 -11.64 -20.03
C THR A 381 -20.13 -12.91 -20.29
N LEU A 382 -20.79 -14.08 -20.27
CA LEU A 382 -20.13 -15.35 -20.55
C LEU A 382 -19.57 -15.44 -21.98
N VAL A 383 -20.35 -14.98 -22.97
CA VAL A 383 -19.89 -14.91 -24.38
C VAL A 383 -18.71 -13.95 -24.52
N SER A 384 -18.76 -12.80 -23.83
CA SER A 384 -17.69 -11.80 -23.85
C SER A 384 -16.37 -12.35 -23.29
N ILE A 385 -16.42 -13.14 -22.20
CA ILE A 385 -15.25 -13.84 -21.66
C ILE A 385 -14.64 -14.77 -22.72
N GLY A 386 -15.48 -15.59 -23.37
CA GLY A 386 -15.03 -16.54 -24.39
C GLY A 386 -14.41 -15.84 -25.60
N MET A 387 -15.02 -14.76 -26.07
CA MET A 387 -14.53 -13.98 -27.21
C MET A 387 -13.19 -13.29 -26.89
N LEU A 388 -13.05 -12.71 -25.69
CA LEU A 388 -11.78 -12.11 -25.26
C LEU A 388 -10.67 -13.15 -25.11
N ALA A 389 -10.96 -14.30 -24.48
CA ALA A 389 -9.98 -15.37 -24.33
C ALA A 389 -9.47 -15.86 -25.69
N LEU A 390 -10.37 -16.02 -26.66
CA LEU A 390 -10.03 -16.39 -28.04
C LEU A 390 -9.19 -15.30 -28.72
N GLY A 391 -9.60 -14.03 -28.61
CA GLY A 391 -8.86 -12.89 -29.18
C GLY A 391 -7.43 -12.79 -28.63
N TYR A 392 -7.25 -12.95 -27.32
CA TYR A 392 -5.94 -13.01 -26.69
C TYR A 392 -5.13 -14.22 -27.16
N GLY A 393 -5.77 -15.38 -27.32
CA GLY A 393 -5.15 -16.58 -27.90
C GLY A 393 -4.51 -16.29 -29.27
N PHE A 394 -5.23 -15.62 -30.17
CA PHE A 394 -4.69 -15.22 -31.46
C PHE A 394 -3.54 -14.21 -31.36
N LEU A 395 -3.64 -13.22 -30.47
CA LEU A 395 -2.57 -12.25 -30.25
C LEU A 395 -1.27 -12.92 -29.75
N TYR A 396 -1.38 -13.89 -28.84
CA TYR A 396 -0.22 -14.67 -28.38
C TYR A 396 0.36 -15.58 -29.47
N MET A 397 -0.48 -16.22 -30.28
CA MET A 397 -0.04 -17.07 -31.39
C MET A 397 0.71 -16.25 -32.45
N ASN A 398 0.16 -15.10 -32.87
CA ASN A 398 0.78 -14.21 -33.84
C ASN A 398 2.16 -13.71 -33.37
N ARG A 399 2.27 -13.41 -32.07
CA ARG A 399 3.56 -13.02 -31.48
C ARG A 399 4.55 -14.19 -31.50
N ARG A 400 4.12 -15.40 -31.14
CA ARG A 400 5.01 -16.57 -31.14
C ARG A 400 5.48 -16.95 -32.55
N SER A 401 4.63 -16.80 -33.57
CA SER A 401 5.00 -17.05 -34.97
C SER A 401 5.95 -15.99 -35.57
N SER A 402 6.09 -14.82 -34.92
CA SER A 402 7.02 -13.78 -35.36
C SER A 402 8.46 -13.98 -34.87
N TYR A 403 8.71 -14.93 -33.97
CA TYR A 403 10.06 -15.34 -33.57
C TYR A 403 10.53 -16.50 -34.45
N ASN A 404 11.63 -16.29 -35.19
CA ASN A 404 12.25 -17.36 -35.96
C ASN A 404 12.93 -18.33 -34.98
N ILE A 405 12.37 -19.53 -34.82
CA ILE A 405 12.78 -20.52 -33.79
C ILE A 405 14.18 -21.10 -34.10
N HIS A 406 14.77 -20.77 -35.26
CA HIS A 406 16.07 -21.26 -35.69
C HIS A 406 17.28 -20.54 -35.07
N ASP A 407 17.13 -19.35 -34.49
CA ASP A 407 18.27 -18.55 -33.97
C ASP A 407 18.21 -18.25 -32.46
N VAL A 408 17.42 -19.01 -31.69
CA VAL A 408 17.46 -18.90 -30.22
C VAL A 408 18.39 -19.98 -29.69
N GLU A 409 19.64 -19.62 -29.39
CA GLU A 409 20.47 -20.41 -28.48
C GLU A 409 19.76 -20.43 -27.11
N ILE A 410 19.05 -21.52 -26.85
CA ILE A 410 18.53 -21.82 -25.52
C ILE A 410 19.78 -22.06 -24.65
N PRO A 411 20.08 -21.23 -23.63
CA PRO A 411 21.12 -21.59 -22.67
C PRO A 411 20.58 -22.82 -21.93
N GLN A 412 21.14 -23.99 -22.22
CA GLN A 412 20.82 -25.21 -21.49
C GLN A 412 21.40 -25.04 -20.08
N VAL A 413 20.55 -24.69 -19.11
CA VAL A 413 20.90 -24.54 -17.68
C VAL A 413 21.09 -25.90 -17.00
N PHE A 414 21.27 -26.99 -17.75
CA PHE A 414 21.61 -28.29 -17.19
C PHE A 414 22.79 -28.88 -17.96
N ASP A 415 23.93 -28.86 -17.29
CA ASP A 415 25.20 -29.42 -17.73
C ASP A 415 25.16 -30.96 -17.66
N THR A 416 24.25 -31.56 -18.42
CA THR A 416 24.26 -32.99 -18.71
C THR A 416 24.18 -33.14 -20.21
N ALA A 417 25.34 -33.33 -20.81
CA ALA A 417 25.54 -33.61 -22.22
C ALA A 417 24.61 -34.76 -22.67
N VAL A 418 23.52 -34.42 -23.34
CA VAL A 418 22.84 -35.36 -24.23
C VAL A 418 23.68 -35.38 -25.50
N PRO A 419 24.23 -36.54 -25.92
CA PRO A 419 25.02 -36.60 -27.14
C PRO A 419 24.16 -36.15 -28.32
N LYS A 420 24.65 -35.18 -29.10
CA LYS A 420 24.08 -34.82 -30.39
C LYS A 420 23.96 -36.10 -31.23
N LEU A 421 22.74 -36.54 -31.56
CA LEU A 421 22.56 -37.52 -32.62
C LEU A 421 23.15 -36.88 -33.89
N LYS A 422 24.24 -37.46 -34.41
CA LYS A 422 24.71 -37.14 -35.75
C LYS A 422 23.58 -37.48 -36.71
N PRO A 423 23.19 -36.57 -37.63
CA PRO A 423 22.33 -36.94 -38.73
C PRO A 423 23.03 -38.06 -39.51
N THR A 424 22.36 -39.20 -39.69
CA THR A 424 22.78 -40.19 -40.68
C THR A 424 22.71 -39.49 -42.04
N PRO A 425 23.78 -39.49 -42.85
CA PRO A 425 23.73 -38.86 -44.15
C PRO A 425 22.63 -39.52 -44.98
N VAL A 426 21.73 -38.69 -45.50
CA VAL A 426 20.86 -39.06 -46.62
C VAL A 426 21.81 -39.41 -47.75
N GLN A 427 21.73 -40.64 -48.23
CA GLN A 427 22.48 -41.07 -49.39
C GLN A 427 21.78 -40.45 -50.59
N ASP A 428 22.34 -39.36 -51.11
CA ASP A 428 22.00 -38.83 -52.41
C ASP A 428 22.34 -39.93 -53.45
N GLN A 429 21.32 -40.52 -54.08
CA GLN A 429 21.50 -41.05 -55.42
C GLN A 429 21.21 -39.88 -56.36
N GLU A 430 22.29 -39.33 -56.90
CA GLU A 430 22.29 -38.29 -57.92
C GLU A 430 21.47 -38.71 -59.14
N ASP A 431 20.82 -37.70 -59.70
CA ASP A 431 19.97 -37.67 -60.88
C ASP A 431 20.64 -38.28 -62.14
N GLU A 432 19.83 -38.82 -63.05
CA GLU A 432 19.76 -38.37 -64.46
C GLU A 432 18.91 -39.33 -65.34
N GLN A 433 17.86 -38.74 -65.92
CA GLN A 433 17.30 -38.93 -67.27
C GLN A 433 17.84 -40.08 -68.16
N ASP A 434 16.95 -40.92 -68.70
CA ASP A 434 16.41 -40.72 -70.06
C ASP A 434 15.42 -41.84 -70.45
N ASP A 435 14.42 -41.44 -71.22
CA ASP A 435 13.36 -42.24 -71.84
C ASP A 435 13.93 -43.23 -72.88
N GLU A 436 13.37 -44.45 -73.01
CA GLU A 436 13.09 -45.07 -74.31
C GLU A 436 12.20 -46.32 -74.18
N ASP A 437 11.35 -46.46 -75.19
CA ASP A 437 10.18 -47.34 -75.32
C ASP A 437 10.47 -48.85 -75.50
N GLU A 438 9.37 -49.60 -75.40
CA GLU A 438 9.02 -50.79 -76.22
C GLU A 438 9.44 -52.22 -75.80
N GLU A 439 8.44 -53.08 -76.00
CA GLU A 439 8.47 -54.53 -76.29
C GLU A 439 8.56 -55.57 -75.14
N ASP A 440 7.35 -56.08 -74.83
CA ASP A 440 6.92 -57.45 -75.12
C ASP A 440 7.48 -58.69 -74.39
N LEU A 441 6.52 -59.58 -74.11
CA LEU A 441 6.58 -61.06 -74.07
C LEU A 441 7.03 -61.77 -72.76
N GLU A 442 6.00 -62.23 -72.03
CA GLU A 442 5.63 -63.65 -71.82
C GLU A 442 6.70 -64.74 -71.51
N LEU A 443 6.27 -65.64 -70.57
CA LEU A 443 6.70 -67.04 -70.30
C LEU A 443 7.96 -67.18 -69.40
N GLU A 444 8.01 -68.06 -68.39
CA GLU A 444 7.33 -69.34 -68.12
C GLU A 444 6.82 -69.49 -66.67
#